data_AF-S9XJQ1-F1
#
_entry.id   AF-S9XJQ1-F1
#
_cell.length_a   1.000
_cell.length_b   1.000
_cell.length_c   1.000
_cell.angle_alpha   90.00
_cell.angle_beta   90.00
_cell.angle_gamma   90.00
#
_symmetry.space_group_name_H-M   'P 1'
#
loop_
_entity.id
_entity.type
_entity.pdbx_description
1 polymer ?
#
loop_
_entity_poly.entity_id
_entity_poly.type
_entity_poly.pdbx_seq_one_letter_code
_entity_poly.pdbx_strand_id
1 'polypeptide(L)'
;MSLSTQDVYIYRKQFGVNLGAWFCQERWINDSLFEGPGDSEFDAVQSVVQKHGIDGARGLFENHWRTWISTNDFSNLQQLGVNTVRIPIGYWTLGQSQFLQGTPFQQYAGVYQNSLNILCEKIRDASTKSIGVLVDFHGVYGQANGGSHSGTSSGKVEFFSNSQNQQRMVSALQYAVSVLRNLENLVGIEVINEPEWGQYNVLNSYYQNARKVIPSYLPTYIGDGWDKDHWVNWVNEHENDGFYVVDHHSYFCFGGDLMNQSPKTITSKLNSGEEYGKTKLSNLIVGEWSCVLTEESWQQTKLHQYRRKQFGKAQVSQYLNNTGGCDFWTYKFLHGKGGDWDFRVENEDKIVQYPKHLPKASGSMPCKLSKRRKQNYSGHCYYWDHLHPDGQYQHELYLQGWNQAWSDHVNFLKHGALIGFPRGWTIKRMSEIQSQSAWEYRDGMNACWTSMDQLGYLKCA
;
A
#
# COMPACT_ATOMS: atom_id res chain seq x y z
N MET A 1 6.08 14.29 -21.09
CA MET A 1 6.15 14.92 -19.73
C MET A 1 7.41 14.51 -18.97
N SER A 2 8.06 15.43 -18.24
CA SER A 2 9.17 15.11 -17.33
C SER A 2 8.66 14.43 -16.06
N LEU A 3 9.46 13.53 -15.47
CA LEU A 3 9.14 12.88 -14.21
C LEU A 3 9.17 13.91 -13.06
N SER A 4 8.04 14.12 -12.37
CA SER A 4 7.99 15.01 -11.20
C SER A 4 8.36 14.27 -9.90
N THR A 5 8.67 15.00 -8.83
CA THR A 5 8.90 14.40 -7.50
C THR A 5 7.69 13.61 -7.01
N GLN A 6 6.48 14.15 -7.20
CA GLN A 6 5.23 13.47 -6.85
C GLN A 6 5.05 12.15 -7.63
N ASP A 7 5.46 12.12 -8.90
CA ASP A 7 5.44 10.88 -9.68
C ASP A 7 6.39 9.82 -9.13
N VAL A 8 7.56 10.25 -8.64
CA VAL A 8 8.51 9.34 -8.00
C VAL A 8 7.88 8.71 -6.77
N TYR A 9 7.20 9.48 -5.90
CA TYR A 9 6.53 8.93 -4.72
C TYR A 9 5.42 7.93 -5.09
N ILE A 10 4.55 8.31 -6.02
CA ILE A 10 3.35 7.54 -6.37
C ILE A 10 3.70 6.25 -7.12
N TYR A 11 4.58 6.32 -8.13
CA TYR A 11 4.78 5.22 -9.07
C TYR A 11 6.00 4.35 -8.77
N ARG A 12 6.84 4.71 -7.79
CA ARG A 12 7.98 3.86 -7.40
C ARG A 12 7.52 2.60 -6.69
N LYS A 13 8.43 1.63 -6.63
CA LYS A 13 8.29 0.45 -5.81
C LYS A 13 8.36 0.83 -4.34
N GLN A 14 7.38 0.40 -3.57
CA GLN A 14 7.23 0.75 -2.16
C GLN A 14 7.99 -0.26 -1.30
N PHE A 15 8.97 0.24 -0.54
CA PHE A 15 9.72 -0.49 0.47
C PHE A 15 9.30 0.10 1.81
N GLY A 16 8.29 -0.49 2.44
CA GLY A 16 7.60 0.23 3.49
C GLY A 16 7.37 -0.53 4.78
N VAL A 17 6.85 0.22 5.75
CA VAL A 17 6.46 -0.28 7.06
C VAL A 17 5.18 0.42 7.49
N ASN A 18 4.39 -0.28 8.29
CA ASN A 18 3.24 0.30 8.95
C ASN A 18 3.65 1.05 10.22
N LEU A 19 2.98 2.17 10.49
CA LEU A 19 3.13 2.95 11.71
C LEU A 19 1.93 2.70 12.63
N GLY A 20 1.81 1.46 13.10
CA GLY A 20 0.72 0.98 13.96
C GLY A 20 0.69 1.66 15.33
N ALA A 21 -0.50 1.64 15.96
CA ALA A 21 -0.80 2.31 17.22
C ALA A 21 -0.41 3.81 17.27
N TRP A 22 -0.44 4.51 16.14
CA TRP A 22 -0.12 5.94 16.08
C TRP A 22 -1.37 6.83 16.11
N PHE A 23 -2.09 6.93 14.99
CA PHE A 23 -3.35 7.67 14.86
C PHE A 23 -4.60 6.77 14.96
N CYS A 24 -4.39 5.47 15.04
CA CYS A 24 -5.37 4.45 15.36
C CYS A 24 -4.75 3.53 16.40
N GLN A 25 -5.29 3.50 17.62
CA GLN A 25 -4.71 2.81 18.77
C GLN A 25 -4.94 1.30 18.72
N GLU A 26 -3.91 0.57 19.12
CA GLU A 26 -3.94 -0.87 19.35
C GLU A 26 -3.12 -1.19 20.60
N ARG A 27 -3.80 -1.61 21.67
CA ARG A 27 -3.18 -1.78 23.00
C ARG A 27 -1.95 -2.69 22.97
N TRP A 28 -1.99 -3.75 22.16
CA TRP A 28 -0.92 -4.76 22.11
C TRP A 28 0.39 -4.24 21.49
N ILE A 29 0.35 -3.14 20.72
CA ILE A 29 1.55 -2.47 20.16
C ILE A 29 2.01 -1.34 21.10
N ASN A 30 1.06 -0.51 21.56
CA ASN A 30 1.30 0.61 22.47
C ASN A 30 0.10 0.81 23.39
N ASP A 31 0.31 0.64 24.69
CA ASP A 31 -0.72 0.75 25.72
C ASP A 31 -0.74 2.11 26.44
N SER A 32 0.08 3.09 26.04
CA SER A 32 0.29 4.33 26.80
C SER A 32 -0.96 5.23 26.92
N LEU A 33 -1.90 5.10 25.98
CA LEU A 33 -3.19 5.82 25.99
C LEU A 33 -4.34 4.97 26.56
N PHE A 34 -4.06 3.82 27.16
CA PHE A 34 -5.08 2.94 27.73
C PHE A 34 -5.04 2.98 29.25
N GLU A 35 -5.94 3.75 29.85
CA GLU A 35 -6.06 3.87 31.32
C GLU A 35 -7.23 3.05 31.90
N GLY A 36 -7.93 2.28 31.07
CA GLY A 36 -9.01 1.35 31.42
C GLY A 36 -8.85 0.00 30.71
N PRO A 37 -9.88 -0.86 30.66
CA PRO A 37 -9.92 -2.06 29.81
C PRO A 37 -10.22 -1.74 28.33
N GLY A 38 -10.07 -2.72 27.43
CA GLY A 38 -10.47 -2.64 26.01
C GLY A 38 -9.32 -2.34 25.03
N ASP A 39 -9.44 -2.71 23.77
CA ASP A 39 -8.27 -2.77 22.87
C ASP A 39 -8.34 -1.81 21.66
N SER A 40 -9.37 -0.97 21.60
CA SER A 40 -9.66 -0.09 20.46
C SER A 40 -9.39 1.38 20.73
N GLU A 41 -9.33 2.21 19.67
CA GLU A 41 -9.27 3.68 19.77
C GLU A 41 -10.39 4.23 20.66
N PHE A 42 -11.62 3.70 20.54
CA PHE A 42 -12.75 4.12 21.36
C PHE A 42 -12.49 3.86 22.86
N ASP A 43 -11.91 2.71 23.20
CA ASP A 43 -11.61 2.34 24.59
C ASP A 43 -10.49 3.21 25.18
N ALA A 44 -9.45 3.49 24.38
CA ALA A 44 -8.39 4.41 24.75
C ALA A 44 -8.95 5.81 25.07
N VAL A 45 -9.66 6.43 24.13
CA VAL A 45 -10.17 7.79 24.33
C VAL A 45 -11.21 7.87 25.46
N GLN A 46 -12.07 6.85 25.60
CA GLN A 46 -13.04 6.79 26.69
C GLN A 46 -12.34 6.78 28.05
N SER A 47 -11.37 5.89 28.24
CA SER A 47 -10.68 5.73 29.52
C SER A 47 -9.90 6.98 29.93
N VAL A 48 -9.19 7.61 28.97
CA VAL A 48 -8.41 8.82 29.22
C VAL A 48 -9.32 10.02 29.51
N VAL A 49 -10.42 10.18 28.76
CA VAL A 49 -11.39 11.27 29.01
C VAL A 49 -12.08 11.09 30.36
N GLN A 50 -12.41 9.86 30.75
CA GLN A 50 -13.01 9.58 32.06
C GLN A 50 -12.11 10.04 33.21
N LYS A 51 -10.79 9.91 33.06
CA LYS A 51 -9.82 10.25 34.11
C LYS A 51 -9.33 11.71 34.07
N HIS A 52 -9.14 12.29 32.88
CA HIS A 52 -8.49 13.60 32.71
C HIS A 52 -9.40 14.68 32.11
N GLY A 53 -10.63 14.34 31.74
CA GLY A 53 -11.50 15.21 30.96
C GLY A 53 -11.03 15.42 29.51
N ILE A 54 -11.82 16.14 28.72
CA ILE A 54 -11.55 16.33 27.28
C ILE A 54 -10.24 17.05 27.02
N ASP A 55 -9.94 18.12 27.74
CA ASP A 55 -8.72 18.92 27.51
C ASP A 55 -7.46 18.16 27.92
N GLY A 56 -7.50 17.43 29.04
CA GLY A 56 -6.40 16.58 29.49
C GLY A 56 -6.15 15.43 28.51
N ALA A 57 -7.22 14.77 28.06
CA ALA A 57 -7.14 13.73 27.04
C ALA A 57 -6.57 14.26 25.72
N ARG A 58 -7.01 15.44 25.26
CA ARG A 58 -6.43 16.10 24.08
C ARG A 58 -4.92 16.28 24.23
N GLY A 59 -4.45 16.78 25.37
CA GLY A 59 -3.01 16.95 25.62
C GLY A 59 -2.22 15.63 25.53
N LEU A 60 -2.77 14.55 26.08
CA LEU A 60 -2.14 13.22 26.04
C LEU A 60 -2.10 12.63 24.63
N PHE A 61 -3.22 12.69 23.89
CA PHE A 61 -3.30 12.22 22.50
C PHE A 61 -2.39 13.03 21.57
N GLU A 62 -2.38 14.36 21.69
CA GLU A 62 -1.48 15.20 20.89
C GLU A 62 0.00 14.92 21.21
N ASN A 63 0.34 14.68 22.47
CA ASN A 63 1.69 14.27 22.84
C ASN A 63 2.05 12.94 22.17
N HIS A 64 1.19 11.92 22.26
CA HIS A 64 1.39 10.64 21.59
C HIS A 64 1.58 10.79 20.07
N TRP A 65 0.69 11.51 19.39
CA TRP A 65 0.82 11.74 17.95
C TRP A 65 2.12 12.46 17.58
N ARG A 66 2.65 13.32 18.46
CA ARG A 66 3.90 14.05 18.22
C ARG A 66 5.15 13.24 18.54
N THR A 67 5.10 12.32 19.50
CA THR A 67 6.30 11.66 20.04
C THR A 67 6.39 10.17 19.76
N TRP A 68 5.29 9.48 19.44
CA TRP A 68 5.32 8.05 19.14
C TRP A 68 6.25 7.76 17.96
N ILE A 69 6.04 8.44 16.84
CA ILE A 69 6.97 8.47 15.72
C ILE A 69 7.64 9.86 15.63
N SER A 70 8.94 9.88 15.85
CA SER A 70 9.79 11.05 15.83
C SER A 70 10.50 11.24 14.48
N THR A 71 11.08 12.43 14.26
CA THR A 71 11.95 12.67 13.10
C THR A 71 13.18 11.75 13.07
N ASN A 72 13.62 11.26 14.24
CA ASN A 72 14.70 10.28 14.33
C ASN A 72 14.26 8.91 13.81
N ASP A 73 13.00 8.51 14.08
CA ASP A 73 12.44 7.27 13.53
C ASP A 73 12.42 7.29 12.00
N PHE A 74 11.99 8.40 11.37
CA PHE A 74 12.08 8.55 9.91
C PHE A 74 13.51 8.50 9.38
N SER A 75 14.48 9.07 10.13
CA SER A 75 15.89 8.98 9.75
C SER A 75 16.41 7.54 9.84
N ASN A 76 16.00 6.79 10.85
CA ASN A 76 16.35 5.37 11.00
C ASN A 76 15.73 4.55 9.85
N LEU A 77 14.44 4.75 9.55
CA LEU A 77 13.74 4.07 8.45
C LEU A 77 14.46 4.30 7.11
N GLN A 78 14.81 5.54 6.79
CA GLN A 78 15.60 5.86 5.59
C GLN A 78 16.91 5.07 5.52
N GLN A 79 17.66 4.98 6.63
CA GLN A 79 18.93 4.23 6.70
C GLN A 79 18.73 2.71 6.53
N LEU A 80 17.56 2.20 6.88
CA LEU A 80 17.17 0.80 6.68
C LEU A 80 16.68 0.51 5.25
N GLY A 81 16.63 1.51 4.37
CA GLY A 81 16.17 1.39 2.98
C GLY A 81 14.65 1.53 2.83
N VAL A 82 13.94 1.89 3.90
CA VAL A 82 12.51 2.19 3.84
C VAL A 82 12.31 3.49 3.07
N ASN A 83 11.44 3.46 2.07
CA ASN A 83 11.09 4.62 1.27
C ASN A 83 9.62 5.04 1.45
N THR A 84 8.77 4.23 2.06
CA THR A 84 7.34 4.55 2.23
C THR A 84 6.86 4.09 3.59
N VAL A 85 5.87 4.79 4.15
CA VAL A 85 5.18 4.36 5.37
C VAL A 85 3.68 4.38 5.15
N ARG A 86 2.99 3.40 5.73
CA ARG A 86 1.53 3.35 5.82
C ARG A 86 1.10 3.85 7.19
N ILE A 87 0.20 4.83 7.24
CA ILE A 87 -0.30 5.43 8.48
C ILE A 87 -1.79 5.10 8.62
N PRO A 88 -2.14 4.15 9.50
CA PRO A 88 -3.52 3.89 9.89
C PRO A 88 -4.15 5.10 10.59
N ILE A 89 -5.30 5.54 10.09
CA ILE A 89 -6.15 6.59 10.65
C ILE A 89 -7.61 6.13 10.68
N GLY A 90 -8.44 6.81 11.47
CA GLY A 90 -9.90 6.64 11.39
C GLY A 90 -10.60 7.93 10.99
N TYR A 91 -11.90 7.86 10.70
CA TYR A 91 -12.72 9.05 10.43
C TYR A 91 -12.67 10.10 11.57
N TRP A 92 -12.35 9.68 12.79
CA TRP A 92 -12.12 10.57 13.94
C TRP A 92 -10.88 11.46 13.78
N THR A 93 -9.86 10.99 13.04
CA THR A 93 -8.61 11.73 12.77
C THR A 93 -8.84 12.96 11.89
N LEU A 94 -10.03 13.13 11.30
CA LEU A 94 -10.35 14.34 10.53
C LEU A 94 -10.51 15.59 11.41
N GLY A 95 -10.70 15.40 12.72
CA GLY A 95 -10.72 16.49 13.70
C GLY A 95 -11.89 17.48 13.57
N GLN A 96 -12.86 17.21 12.71
CA GLN A 96 -14.07 18.03 12.60
C GLN A 96 -15.25 17.32 13.28
N SER A 97 -15.92 18.03 14.19
CA SER A 97 -17.05 17.50 14.96
C SER A 97 -18.19 16.95 14.09
N GLN A 98 -18.42 17.52 12.91
CA GLN A 98 -19.41 17.04 11.94
C GLN A 98 -19.16 15.60 11.48
N PHE A 99 -17.90 15.16 11.40
CA PHE A 99 -17.56 13.79 11.04
C PHE A 99 -17.76 12.82 12.20
N LEU A 100 -17.93 13.31 13.43
CA LEU A 100 -18.13 12.49 14.62
C LEU A 100 -19.60 12.46 15.08
N GLN A 101 -20.46 13.34 14.55
CA GLN A 101 -21.87 13.39 14.92
C GLN A 101 -22.58 12.05 14.65
N GLY A 102 -23.41 11.58 15.59
CA GLY A 102 -24.12 10.31 15.49
C GLY A 102 -23.23 9.07 15.56
N THR A 103 -21.96 9.22 15.93
CA THR A 103 -21.02 8.09 16.12
C THR A 103 -20.68 7.90 17.60
N PRO A 104 -20.11 6.74 18.00
CA PRO A 104 -19.61 6.56 19.36
C PRO A 104 -18.60 7.64 19.80
N PHE A 105 -17.86 8.20 18.86
CA PHE A 105 -16.83 9.21 19.11
C PHE A 105 -17.38 10.64 19.28
N GLN A 106 -18.69 10.88 19.10
CA GLN A 106 -19.28 12.23 19.13
C GLN A 106 -18.88 13.03 20.38
N GLN A 107 -18.96 12.41 21.56
CA GLN A 107 -18.67 13.06 22.84
C GLN A 107 -17.18 13.34 23.07
N TYR A 108 -16.29 12.73 22.27
CA TYR A 108 -14.84 12.88 22.37
C TYR A 108 -14.27 13.79 21.27
N ALA A 109 -15.12 14.50 20.51
CA ALA A 109 -14.69 15.31 19.37
C ALA A 109 -13.61 16.34 19.72
N GLY A 110 -13.65 16.90 20.94
CA GLY A 110 -12.64 17.85 21.41
C GLY A 110 -11.23 17.26 21.54
N VAL A 111 -11.08 15.95 21.70
CA VAL A 111 -9.77 15.27 21.75
C VAL A 111 -9.08 15.30 20.39
N TYR A 112 -9.85 15.18 19.30
CA TYR A 112 -9.33 15.01 17.95
C TYR A 112 -9.16 16.29 17.15
N GLN A 113 -9.54 17.45 17.69
CA GLN A 113 -9.62 18.71 16.93
C GLN A 113 -8.35 19.09 16.15
N ASN A 114 -7.16 18.69 16.65
CA ASN A 114 -5.85 18.99 16.05
C ASN A 114 -5.22 17.79 15.32
N SER A 115 -5.86 16.62 15.32
CA SER A 115 -5.29 15.36 14.83
C SER A 115 -4.85 15.44 13.36
N LEU A 116 -5.72 15.92 12.46
CA LEU A 116 -5.39 16.07 11.03
C LEU A 116 -4.23 17.05 10.77
N ASN A 117 -4.14 18.13 11.54
CA ASN A 117 -3.04 19.08 11.41
C ASN A 117 -1.71 18.45 11.82
N ILE A 118 -1.70 17.69 12.93
CA ILE A 118 -0.53 16.95 13.39
C ILE A 118 -0.15 15.88 12.38
N LEU A 119 -1.12 15.16 11.81
CA LEU A 119 -0.86 14.21 10.72
C LEU A 119 -0.17 14.90 9.53
N CYS A 120 -0.64 16.07 9.10
CA CYS A 120 -0.01 16.84 8.03
C CYS A 120 1.43 17.25 8.37
N GLU A 121 1.70 17.68 9.61
CA GLU A 121 3.07 17.96 10.08
C GLU A 121 3.95 16.71 9.97
N LYS A 122 3.44 15.55 10.38
CA LYS A 122 4.15 14.27 10.34
C LYS A 122 4.40 13.74 8.93
N ILE A 123 3.48 13.97 8.01
CA ILE A 123 3.70 13.69 6.58
C ILE A 123 4.84 14.57 6.04
N ARG A 124 4.93 15.85 6.46
CA ARG A 124 6.06 16.72 6.09
C ARG A 124 7.37 16.26 6.71
N ASP A 125 7.37 15.80 7.96
CA ASP A 125 8.56 15.21 8.59
C ASP A 125 9.11 14.04 7.76
N ALA A 126 8.23 13.14 7.30
CA ALA A 126 8.59 12.02 6.42
C ALA A 126 9.19 12.51 5.08
N SER A 127 8.63 13.57 4.50
CA SER A 127 9.14 14.18 3.26
C SER A 127 10.60 14.63 3.39
N THR A 128 11.01 15.15 4.56
CA THR A 128 12.42 15.55 4.80
C THR A 128 13.43 14.40 4.69
N LYS A 129 12.94 13.15 4.71
CA LYS A 129 13.71 11.91 4.55
C LYS A 129 13.40 11.18 3.25
N SER A 130 12.73 11.86 2.31
CA SER A 130 12.29 11.28 1.03
C SER A 130 11.37 10.07 1.20
N ILE A 131 10.64 10.02 2.32
CA ILE A 131 9.69 8.96 2.65
C ILE A 131 8.29 9.37 2.18
N GLY A 132 7.68 8.49 1.36
CA GLY A 132 6.30 8.62 0.92
C GLY A 132 5.33 8.16 2.00
N VAL A 133 4.10 8.65 1.98
CA VAL A 133 3.06 8.27 2.94
C VAL A 133 1.81 7.77 2.23
N LEU A 134 1.40 6.55 2.57
CA LEU A 134 0.05 6.03 2.32
C LEU A 134 -0.80 6.36 3.56
N VAL A 135 -1.88 7.12 3.37
CA VAL A 135 -2.86 7.38 4.43
C VAL A 135 -3.95 6.34 4.32
N ASP A 136 -4.11 5.53 5.36
CA ASP A 136 -5.02 4.39 5.39
C ASP A 136 -6.21 4.68 6.30
N PHE A 137 -7.43 4.65 5.75
CA PHE A 137 -8.65 4.68 6.53
C PHE A 137 -8.95 3.31 7.15
N HIS A 138 -8.21 3.06 8.22
CA HIS A 138 -8.29 1.89 9.08
C HIS A 138 -9.62 1.79 9.83
N GLY A 139 -10.14 2.94 10.27
CA GLY A 139 -11.44 3.06 10.93
C GLY A 139 -12.47 3.78 10.06
N VAL A 140 -13.47 3.05 9.56
CA VAL A 140 -14.60 3.59 8.76
C VAL A 140 -15.91 3.63 9.56
N TYR A 141 -16.88 4.40 9.09
CA TYR A 141 -18.21 4.46 9.72
C TYR A 141 -18.89 3.08 9.75
N GLY A 142 -19.33 2.62 10.91
CA GLY A 142 -19.98 1.32 11.05
C GLY A 142 -19.03 0.12 10.99
N GLN A 143 -17.70 0.34 10.94
CA GLN A 143 -16.66 -0.70 10.87
C GLN A 143 -16.70 -1.57 9.62
N ALA A 144 -15.51 -1.85 9.08
CA ALA A 144 -15.32 -2.71 7.91
C ALA A 144 -15.19 -4.19 8.30
N ASN A 145 -14.81 -4.47 9.55
CA ASN A 145 -14.64 -5.80 10.12
C ASN A 145 -14.92 -5.77 11.64
N GLY A 146 -14.89 -6.94 12.27
CA GLY A 146 -15.18 -7.10 13.70
C GLY A 146 -13.98 -6.87 14.64
N GLY A 147 -12.80 -6.57 14.10
CA GLY A 147 -11.57 -6.40 14.90
C GLY A 147 -11.55 -5.05 15.64
N SER A 148 -10.92 -5.02 16.83
CA SER A 148 -10.80 -3.78 17.62
C SER A 148 -10.01 -2.69 16.90
N HIS A 149 -9.09 -3.08 16.00
CA HIS A 149 -8.33 -2.18 15.14
C HIS A 149 -9.23 -1.36 14.19
N SER A 150 -10.46 -1.79 13.88
CA SER A 150 -11.46 -0.96 13.16
C SER A 150 -11.95 0.27 13.96
N GLY A 151 -11.50 0.45 15.20
CA GLY A 151 -11.73 1.64 16.02
C GLY A 151 -12.66 1.44 17.20
N THR A 152 -13.47 0.37 17.22
CA THR A 152 -14.30 0.03 18.38
C THR A 152 -14.22 -1.46 18.71
N SER A 153 -14.32 -1.82 19.99
CA SER A 153 -14.38 -3.23 20.43
C SER A 153 -15.80 -3.83 20.34
N SER A 154 -16.70 -3.24 19.54
CA SER A 154 -18.11 -3.66 19.49
C SER A 154 -18.35 -4.96 18.70
N GLY A 155 -17.43 -5.33 17.81
CA GLY A 155 -17.55 -6.49 16.92
C GLY A 155 -18.64 -6.37 15.85
N LYS A 156 -19.34 -5.22 15.75
CA LYS A 156 -20.47 -5.01 14.83
C LYS A 156 -20.00 -4.45 13.50
N VAL A 157 -20.31 -5.16 12.41
CA VAL A 157 -20.01 -4.73 11.04
C VAL A 157 -21.28 -4.19 10.39
N GLU A 158 -21.36 -2.87 10.25
CA GLU A 158 -22.52 -2.13 9.75
C GLU A 158 -22.20 -1.28 8.52
N PHE A 159 -20.95 -1.19 8.09
CA PHE A 159 -20.57 -0.43 6.88
C PHE A 159 -21.30 -0.94 5.64
N PHE A 160 -21.39 -2.26 5.45
CA PHE A 160 -21.92 -2.86 4.22
C PHE A 160 -23.45 -2.81 4.11
N SER A 161 -24.15 -2.90 5.24
CA SER A 161 -25.62 -2.88 5.29
C SER A 161 -26.21 -1.48 5.35
N ASN A 162 -25.39 -0.44 5.56
CA ASN A 162 -25.84 0.94 5.71
C ASN A 162 -25.20 1.87 4.67
N SER A 163 -25.98 2.24 3.64
CA SER A 163 -25.53 3.15 2.59
C SER A 163 -25.19 4.56 3.10
N GLN A 164 -25.75 5.00 4.23
CA GLN A 164 -25.37 6.29 4.84
C GLN A 164 -23.95 6.25 5.40
N ASN A 165 -23.50 5.12 5.94
CA ASN A 165 -22.12 4.95 6.39
C ASN A 165 -21.15 5.09 5.21
N GLN A 166 -21.48 4.46 4.07
CA GLN A 166 -20.69 4.54 2.84
C GLN A 166 -20.63 5.98 2.29
N GLN A 167 -21.77 6.67 2.22
CA GLN A 167 -21.85 8.06 1.74
C GLN A 167 -21.12 9.05 2.67
N ARG A 168 -21.24 8.89 4.00
CA ARG A 168 -20.45 9.67 4.96
C ARG A 168 -18.96 9.41 4.77
N MET A 169 -18.58 8.17 4.51
CA MET A 169 -17.18 7.83 4.28
C MET A 169 -16.63 8.50 3.01
N VAL A 170 -17.38 8.50 1.90
CA VAL A 170 -16.99 9.25 0.68
C VAL A 170 -16.85 10.75 0.96
N SER A 171 -17.74 11.33 1.78
CA SER A 171 -17.65 12.75 2.18
C SER A 171 -16.42 13.02 3.06
N ALA A 172 -16.10 12.10 3.97
CA ALA A 172 -14.92 12.14 4.82
C ALA A 172 -13.62 12.06 3.99
N LEU A 173 -13.58 11.15 3.00
CA LEU A 173 -12.48 11.05 2.03
C LEU A 173 -12.29 12.36 1.25
N GLN A 174 -13.38 12.94 0.74
CA GLN A 174 -13.35 14.22 0.02
C GLN A 174 -12.74 15.35 0.86
N TYR A 175 -13.13 15.44 2.14
CA TYR A 175 -12.55 16.42 3.05
C TYR A 175 -11.07 16.13 3.31
N ALA A 176 -10.70 14.89 3.61
CA ALA A 176 -9.32 14.51 3.88
C ALA A 176 -8.39 14.89 2.71
N VAL A 177 -8.75 14.52 1.47
CA VAL A 177 -7.93 14.87 0.30
C VAL A 177 -7.91 16.35 0.01
N SER A 178 -8.95 17.12 0.38
CA SER A 178 -8.94 18.58 0.21
C SER A 178 -7.83 19.25 1.02
N VAL A 179 -7.50 18.67 2.19
CA VAL A 179 -6.42 19.11 3.09
C VAL A 179 -5.08 18.51 2.68
N LEU A 180 -5.05 17.21 2.39
CA LEU A 180 -3.82 16.45 2.16
C LEU A 180 -3.20 16.68 0.78
N ARG A 181 -3.98 17.04 -0.25
CA ARG A 181 -3.54 17.11 -1.67
C ARG A 181 -2.27 17.90 -1.96
N ASN A 182 -1.92 18.89 -1.13
CA ASN A 182 -0.72 19.72 -1.30
C ASN A 182 0.56 19.09 -0.73
N LEU A 183 0.47 17.91 -0.12
CA LEU A 183 1.61 17.16 0.40
C LEU A 183 2.18 16.28 -0.73
N GLU A 184 3.30 16.70 -1.32
CA GLU A 184 3.86 16.06 -2.52
C GLU A 184 4.26 14.59 -2.31
N ASN A 185 4.51 14.18 -1.07
CA ASN A 185 4.96 12.84 -0.70
C ASN A 185 3.82 11.88 -0.35
N LEU A 186 2.56 12.23 -0.61
CA LEU A 186 1.49 11.25 -0.61
C LEU A 186 1.71 10.24 -1.73
N VAL A 187 1.70 8.95 -1.39
CA VAL A 187 1.73 7.88 -2.39
C VAL A 187 0.32 7.43 -2.77
N GLY A 188 -0.67 7.64 -1.90
CA GLY A 188 -2.07 7.26 -2.13
C GLY A 188 -2.96 7.49 -0.92
N ILE A 189 -4.25 7.20 -1.08
CA ILE A 189 -5.23 7.07 0.01
C ILE A 189 -5.84 5.68 -0.08
N GLU A 190 -5.74 4.91 1.01
CA GLU A 190 -6.48 3.66 1.17
C GLU A 190 -7.84 3.94 1.80
N VAL A 191 -8.89 3.54 1.11
CA VAL A 191 -10.25 4.01 1.39
C VAL A 191 -10.99 3.15 2.42
N ILE A 192 -10.48 1.96 2.68
CA ILE A 192 -11.01 1.01 3.69
C ILE A 192 -9.96 -0.08 3.93
N ASN A 193 -9.59 -0.28 5.18
CA ASN A 193 -8.75 -1.39 5.61
C ASN A 193 -9.59 -2.66 5.85
N GLU A 194 -9.07 -3.81 5.40
CA GLU A 194 -9.60 -5.17 5.71
C GLU A 194 -11.13 -5.28 5.74
N PRO A 195 -11.85 -4.94 4.65
CA PRO A 195 -13.29 -5.13 4.63
C PRO A 195 -13.65 -6.62 4.76
N GLU A 196 -14.81 -6.91 5.36
CA GLU A 196 -15.31 -8.28 5.47
C GLU A 196 -15.40 -8.96 4.09
N TRP A 197 -15.04 -10.25 4.05
CA TRP A 197 -15.07 -11.04 2.82
C TRP A 197 -16.48 -11.12 2.21
N GLY A 198 -16.55 -11.19 0.87
CA GLY A 198 -17.80 -11.41 0.15
C GLY A 198 -18.64 -10.17 -0.15
N GLN A 199 -18.20 -8.97 0.27
CA GLN A 199 -18.95 -7.72 0.15
C GLN A 199 -18.82 -7.05 -1.24
N TYR A 200 -18.66 -7.84 -2.30
CA TYR A 200 -18.23 -7.39 -3.64
C TYR A 200 -19.08 -6.26 -4.24
N ASN A 201 -20.42 -6.37 -4.20
CA ASN A 201 -21.32 -5.39 -4.82
C ASN A 201 -21.24 -4.01 -4.14
N VAL A 202 -21.17 -4.01 -2.81
CA VAL A 202 -21.07 -2.78 -2.01
C VAL A 202 -19.69 -2.15 -2.20
N LEU A 203 -18.64 -2.97 -2.10
CA LEU A 203 -17.26 -2.51 -2.27
C LEU A 203 -17.00 -1.95 -3.68
N ASN A 204 -17.47 -2.62 -4.74
CA ASN A 204 -17.37 -2.12 -6.11
C ASN A 204 -17.96 -0.71 -6.24
N SER A 205 -19.18 -0.51 -5.73
CA SER A 205 -19.85 0.79 -5.76
C SER A 205 -19.12 1.83 -4.91
N TYR A 206 -18.65 1.43 -3.72
CA TYR A 206 -17.92 2.29 -2.81
C TYR A 206 -16.57 2.75 -3.40
N TYR A 207 -15.78 1.85 -3.97
CA TYR A 207 -14.49 2.17 -4.59
C TYR A 207 -14.61 3.14 -5.75
N GLN A 208 -15.60 2.93 -6.63
CA GLN A 208 -15.86 3.88 -7.72
C GLN A 208 -16.31 5.25 -7.20
N ASN A 209 -17.10 5.30 -6.12
CA ASN A 209 -17.52 6.58 -5.53
C ASN A 209 -16.38 7.29 -4.80
N ALA A 210 -15.52 6.55 -4.10
CA ALA A 210 -14.31 7.08 -3.49
C ALA A 210 -13.34 7.64 -4.55
N ARG A 211 -13.17 6.93 -5.68
CA ARG A 211 -12.34 7.39 -6.79
C ARG A 211 -12.78 8.74 -7.34
N LYS A 212 -14.09 9.01 -7.42
CA LYS A 212 -14.64 10.28 -7.91
C LYS A 212 -14.22 11.49 -7.06
N VAL A 213 -13.97 11.30 -5.76
CA VAL A 213 -13.58 12.39 -4.86
C VAL A 213 -12.07 12.51 -4.66
N ILE A 214 -11.31 11.44 -4.92
CA ILE A 214 -9.84 11.43 -4.85
C ILE A 214 -9.25 12.12 -6.10
N PRO A 215 -8.28 13.05 -5.96
CA PRO A 215 -7.65 13.72 -7.10
C PRO A 215 -7.08 12.74 -8.13
N SER A 216 -7.20 13.05 -9.42
CA SER A 216 -6.90 12.07 -10.48
C SER A 216 -5.45 11.62 -10.59
N TYR A 217 -4.52 12.42 -10.10
CA TYR A 217 -3.11 12.06 -10.05
C TYR A 217 -2.78 11.09 -8.90
N LEU A 218 -3.63 11.00 -7.87
CA LEU A 218 -3.37 10.24 -6.66
C LEU A 218 -4.11 8.89 -6.73
N PRO A 219 -3.44 7.76 -6.48
CA PRO A 219 -4.09 6.45 -6.52
C PRO A 219 -5.08 6.26 -5.37
N THR A 220 -6.13 5.51 -5.68
CA THR A 220 -7.09 4.97 -4.72
C THR A 220 -6.69 3.55 -4.36
N TYR A 221 -6.14 3.36 -3.16
CA TYR A 221 -5.84 2.05 -2.61
C TYR A 221 -7.13 1.42 -2.08
N ILE A 222 -7.34 0.12 -2.33
CA ILE A 222 -8.56 -0.61 -1.95
C ILE A 222 -8.18 -1.88 -1.18
N GLY A 223 -8.82 -2.11 -0.03
CA GLY A 223 -8.69 -3.40 0.67
C GLY A 223 -9.35 -4.53 -0.14
N ASP A 224 -8.68 -5.67 -0.25
CA ASP A 224 -9.17 -6.80 -1.05
C ASP A 224 -10.24 -7.68 -0.36
N GLY A 225 -10.53 -7.42 0.91
CA GLY A 225 -11.43 -8.24 1.71
C GLY A 225 -11.12 -9.73 1.65
N TRP A 226 -9.83 -10.06 1.65
CA TRP A 226 -9.29 -11.43 1.62
C TRP A 226 -9.52 -12.19 0.30
N ASP A 227 -9.88 -11.50 -0.80
CA ASP A 227 -9.97 -12.07 -2.16
C ASP A 227 -9.11 -11.29 -3.17
N LYS A 228 -7.78 -11.40 -3.00
CA LYS A 228 -6.77 -10.77 -3.86
C LYS A 228 -7.03 -10.92 -5.35
N ASP A 229 -7.29 -12.15 -5.81
CA ASP A 229 -7.36 -12.44 -7.25
C ASP A 229 -8.61 -11.82 -7.88
N HIS A 230 -9.73 -11.79 -7.17
CA HIS A 230 -10.93 -11.06 -7.59
C HIS A 230 -10.62 -9.57 -7.81
N TRP A 231 -10.03 -8.89 -6.81
CA TRP A 231 -9.80 -7.46 -6.89
C TRP A 231 -8.67 -7.05 -7.83
N VAL A 232 -7.66 -7.90 -8.03
CA VAL A 232 -6.65 -7.69 -9.08
C VAL A 232 -7.29 -7.73 -10.47
N ASN A 233 -8.20 -8.67 -10.72
CA ASN A 233 -8.94 -8.71 -11.98
C ASN A 233 -9.83 -7.47 -12.14
N TRP A 234 -10.54 -7.08 -11.07
CA TRP A 234 -11.36 -5.88 -11.06
C TRP A 234 -10.55 -4.61 -11.39
N VAL A 235 -9.40 -4.39 -10.74
CA VAL A 235 -8.53 -3.23 -11.02
C VAL A 235 -8.00 -3.25 -12.46
N ASN A 236 -7.71 -4.43 -13.00
CA ASN A 236 -7.26 -4.56 -14.39
C ASN A 236 -8.37 -4.20 -15.40
N GLU A 237 -9.63 -4.51 -15.09
CA GLU A 237 -10.81 -4.14 -15.89
C GLU A 237 -11.13 -2.65 -15.79
N HIS A 238 -10.83 -2.01 -14.67
CA HIS A 238 -11.11 -0.60 -14.38
C HIS A 238 -9.89 0.32 -14.62
N GLU A 239 -8.87 -0.11 -15.37
CA GLU A 239 -7.64 0.67 -15.59
C GLU A 239 -7.88 2.02 -16.26
N ASN A 240 -8.97 2.15 -17.03
CA ASN A 240 -9.36 3.39 -17.72
C ASN A 240 -10.23 4.30 -16.85
N ASP A 241 -10.81 3.79 -15.76
CA ASP A 241 -11.69 4.55 -14.87
C ASP A 241 -10.90 5.32 -13.81
N GLY A 242 -9.67 4.89 -13.54
CA GLY A 242 -8.81 5.52 -12.55
C GLY A 242 -7.61 4.69 -12.16
N PHE A 243 -6.71 5.31 -11.41
CA PHE A 243 -5.58 4.60 -10.84
C PHE A 243 -5.98 3.96 -9.50
N TYR A 244 -6.40 2.70 -9.57
CA TYR A 244 -6.65 1.86 -8.40
C TYR A 244 -5.42 1.00 -8.08
N VAL A 245 -5.20 0.75 -6.79
CA VAL A 245 -4.18 -0.18 -6.29
C VAL A 245 -4.84 -1.13 -5.29
N VAL A 246 -4.72 -2.44 -5.52
CA VAL A 246 -5.17 -3.43 -4.53
C VAL A 246 -4.18 -3.46 -3.38
N ASP A 247 -4.70 -3.40 -2.15
CA ASP A 247 -3.97 -3.74 -0.94
C ASP A 247 -4.37 -5.15 -0.48
N HIS A 248 -3.37 -6.02 -0.37
CA HIS A 248 -3.51 -7.40 0.07
C HIS A 248 -2.69 -7.65 1.33
N HIS A 249 -3.30 -8.24 2.36
CA HIS A 249 -2.63 -8.57 3.60
C HIS A 249 -2.21 -10.05 3.61
N SER A 250 -0.93 -10.31 3.88
CA SER A 250 -0.34 -11.65 3.80
C SER A 250 0.17 -12.11 5.16
N TYR A 251 -0.66 -12.90 5.85
CA TYR A 251 -0.34 -13.49 7.14
C TYR A 251 -0.40 -15.02 7.09
N PHE A 252 0.52 -15.67 7.81
CA PHE A 252 0.62 -17.13 7.89
C PHE A 252 0.33 -17.66 9.31
N CYS A 253 -0.19 -16.79 10.17
CA CYS A 253 -0.56 -17.10 11.55
C CYS A 253 -2.07 -17.00 11.81
N PHE A 254 -2.86 -16.66 10.80
CA PHE A 254 -4.31 -16.47 10.91
C PHE A 254 -5.06 -17.26 9.84
N GLY A 255 -5.58 -18.43 10.22
CA GLY A 255 -6.39 -19.28 9.33
C GLY A 255 -5.68 -19.76 8.05
N GLY A 256 -6.44 -20.46 7.20
CA GLY A 256 -5.96 -20.93 5.89
C GLY A 256 -5.08 -22.18 5.91
N ASP A 257 -4.85 -22.73 4.72
CA ASP A 257 -4.26 -24.06 4.52
C ASP A 257 -2.79 -24.16 4.96
N LEU A 258 -2.09 -23.01 5.04
CA LEU A 258 -0.66 -22.96 5.34
C LEU A 258 -0.35 -22.71 6.82
N MET A 259 -1.33 -22.27 7.63
CA MET A 259 -1.09 -21.82 9.01
C MET A 259 -0.38 -22.87 9.89
N ASN A 260 -0.78 -24.14 9.77
CA ASN A 260 -0.22 -25.23 10.57
C ASN A 260 0.87 -26.03 9.86
N GLN A 261 1.32 -25.57 8.69
CA GLN A 261 2.39 -26.24 7.94
C GLN A 261 3.76 -25.86 8.51
N SER A 262 4.76 -26.73 8.34
CA SER A 262 6.13 -26.43 8.77
C SER A 262 6.68 -25.16 8.09
N PRO A 263 7.58 -24.39 8.75
CA PRO A 263 8.19 -23.20 8.15
C PRO A 263 8.91 -23.50 6.83
N LYS A 264 9.46 -24.72 6.69
CA LYS A 264 10.08 -25.19 5.43
C LYS A 264 9.04 -25.32 4.32
N THR A 265 7.88 -25.90 4.61
CA THR A 265 6.79 -26.09 3.65
C THR A 265 6.26 -24.73 3.18
N ILE A 266 5.94 -23.84 4.12
CA ILE A 266 5.44 -22.50 3.82
C ILE A 266 6.45 -21.74 2.95
N THR A 267 7.72 -21.73 3.36
CA THR A 267 8.81 -21.11 2.58
C THR A 267 8.96 -21.71 1.19
N SER A 268 8.78 -23.02 1.03
CA SER A 268 8.87 -23.68 -0.28
C SER A 268 7.72 -23.29 -1.20
N LYS A 269 6.51 -23.14 -0.66
CA LYS A 269 5.34 -22.66 -1.41
C LYS A 269 5.51 -21.20 -1.83
N LEU A 270 6.00 -20.34 -0.95
CA LEU A 270 6.35 -18.97 -1.32
C LEU A 270 7.40 -18.94 -2.44
N ASN A 271 8.46 -19.75 -2.35
CA ASN A 271 9.50 -19.79 -3.36
C ASN A 271 9.07 -20.37 -4.72
N SER A 272 7.95 -21.10 -4.80
CA SER A 272 7.42 -21.53 -6.10
C SER A 272 6.92 -20.34 -6.93
N GLY A 273 6.56 -19.24 -6.27
CA GLY A 273 6.03 -18.03 -6.90
C GLY A 273 4.61 -18.18 -7.45
N GLU A 274 3.93 -19.31 -7.18
CA GLU A 274 2.56 -19.54 -7.67
C GLU A 274 1.56 -18.50 -7.14
N GLU A 275 1.75 -18.04 -5.91
CA GLU A 275 0.83 -17.14 -5.19
C GLU A 275 0.74 -15.74 -5.81
N TYR A 276 1.89 -15.21 -6.27
CA TYR A 276 2.01 -13.83 -6.77
C TYR A 276 2.48 -13.77 -8.23
N GLY A 277 2.84 -14.89 -8.86
CA GLY A 277 3.34 -14.91 -10.23
C GLY A 277 2.33 -14.38 -11.25
N LYS A 278 1.02 -14.53 -10.98
CA LYS A 278 -0.07 -14.03 -11.83
C LYS A 278 -0.37 -12.53 -11.62
N THR A 279 0.15 -11.91 -10.56
CA THR A 279 -0.12 -10.51 -10.22
C THR A 279 0.97 -9.55 -10.70
N LYS A 280 1.97 -10.06 -11.43
CA LYS A 280 3.05 -9.28 -12.01
C LYS A 280 2.53 -8.12 -12.86
N LEU A 281 3.11 -6.93 -12.63
CA LEU A 281 2.77 -5.67 -13.30
C LEU A 281 1.34 -5.17 -13.04
N SER A 282 0.51 -5.90 -12.28
CA SER A 282 -0.76 -5.38 -11.78
C SER A 282 -0.52 -4.30 -10.73
N ASN A 283 -1.51 -3.42 -10.54
CA ASN A 283 -1.48 -2.45 -9.46
C ASN A 283 -1.88 -3.13 -8.14
N LEU A 284 -0.93 -3.83 -7.53
CA LEU A 284 -1.08 -4.56 -6.27
C LEU A 284 0.06 -4.19 -5.33
N ILE A 285 -0.21 -4.07 -4.05
CA ILE A 285 0.77 -4.01 -2.97
C ILE A 285 0.48 -5.11 -1.94
N VAL A 286 1.50 -5.49 -1.15
CA VAL A 286 1.27 -6.24 0.09
C VAL A 286 1.38 -5.26 1.26
N GLY A 287 0.29 -4.57 1.60
CA GLY A 287 0.29 -3.46 2.56
C GLY A 287 0.36 -3.90 4.02
N GLU A 288 0.16 -5.20 4.29
CA GLU A 288 0.50 -5.78 5.58
C GLU A 288 1.06 -7.21 5.45
N TRP A 289 2.12 -7.48 6.21
CA TRP A 289 2.72 -8.80 6.37
C TRP A 289 3.68 -8.80 7.57
N SER A 290 3.98 -9.98 8.13
CA SER A 290 4.95 -10.13 9.21
C SER A 290 5.75 -11.44 9.06
N CYS A 291 6.69 -11.71 9.97
CA CYS A 291 7.44 -12.98 9.97
C CYS A 291 6.84 -14.02 10.93
N VAL A 292 5.64 -13.77 11.45
CA VAL A 292 5.01 -14.58 12.50
C VAL A 292 4.42 -15.86 11.90
N LEU A 293 4.71 -16.98 12.57
CA LEU A 293 4.10 -18.28 12.34
C LEU A 293 3.53 -18.81 13.66
N THR A 294 2.58 -19.73 13.58
CA THR A 294 1.97 -20.34 14.76
C THR A 294 2.97 -21.19 15.55
N GLU A 295 2.65 -21.46 16.81
CA GLU A 295 3.45 -22.36 17.65
C GLU A 295 3.52 -23.76 17.03
N GLU A 296 2.40 -24.26 16.49
CA GLU A 296 2.31 -25.54 15.79
C GLU A 296 3.24 -25.61 14.58
N SER A 297 3.39 -24.51 13.84
CA SER A 297 4.37 -24.41 12.76
C SER A 297 5.79 -24.51 13.32
N TRP A 298 6.12 -23.68 14.32
CA TRP A 298 7.47 -23.62 14.87
C TRP A 298 7.93 -24.92 15.54
N GLN A 299 7.05 -25.65 16.20
CA GLN A 299 7.36 -26.94 16.83
C GLN A 299 7.82 -28.02 15.83
N GLN A 300 7.50 -27.86 14.53
CA GLN A 300 7.91 -28.80 13.47
C GLN A 300 9.38 -28.61 13.04
N THR A 301 10.15 -27.69 13.64
CA THR A 301 11.57 -27.53 13.35
C THR A 301 12.40 -27.19 14.57
N LYS A 302 13.61 -27.75 14.67
CA LYS A 302 14.61 -27.34 15.68
C LYS A 302 15.52 -26.20 15.20
N LEU A 303 15.37 -25.77 13.94
CA LEU A 303 16.25 -24.80 13.27
C LEU A 303 15.61 -23.41 13.19
N HIS A 304 15.02 -22.92 14.29
CA HIS A 304 14.19 -21.71 14.32
C HIS A 304 14.85 -20.51 13.62
N GLN A 305 16.04 -20.09 14.08
CA GLN A 305 16.70 -18.91 13.52
C GLN A 305 17.02 -19.05 12.02
N TYR A 306 17.40 -20.24 11.58
CA TYR A 306 17.66 -20.50 10.16
C TYR A 306 16.38 -20.44 9.33
N ARG A 307 15.29 -21.06 9.81
CA ARG A 307 14.00 -21.10 9.11
C ARG A 307 13.32 -19.74 9.08
N ARG A 308 13.38 -18.96 10.16
CA ARG A 308 12.90 -17.58 10.24
C ARG A 308 13.57 -16.71 9.16
N LYS A 309 14.90 -16.80 9.02
CA LYS A 309 15.66 -16.11 7.95
C LYS A 309 15.25 -16.54 6.54
N GLN A 310 15.00 -17.83 6.31
CA GLN A 310 14.55 -18.30 4.99
C GLN A 310 13.14 -17.81 4.67
N PHE A 311 12.25 -17.82 5.65
CA PHE A 311 10.86 -17.42 5.50
C PHE A 311 10.74 -15.92 5.20
N GLY A 312 11.35 -15.05 6.03
CA GLY A 312 11.32 -13.60 5.78
C GLY A 312 11.94 -13.21 4.44
N LYS A 313 13.07 -13.83 4.05
CA LYS A 313 13.67 -13.61 2.72
C LYS A 313 12.78 -14.05 1.57
N ALA A 314 12.05 -15.16 1.72
CA ALA A 314 11.12 -15.63 0.71
C ALA A 314 9.96 -14.65 0.53
N GLN A 315 9.39 -14.15 1.64
CA GLN A 315 8.35 -13.11 1.62
C GLN A 315 8.83 -11.84 0.91
N VAL A 316 9.94 -11.24 1.36
CA VAL A 316 10.52 -10.02 0.72
C VAL A 316 10.78 -10.23 -0.76
N SER A 317 11.36 -11.38 -1.13
CA SER A 317 11.63 -11.71 -2.54
C SER A 317 10.35 -11.81 -3.36
N GLN A 318 9.30 -12.46 -2.84
CA GLN A 318 8.03 -12.59 -3.57
C GLN A 318 7.32 -11.25 -3.72
N TYR A 319 7.22 -10.48 -2.64
CA TYR A 319 6.48 -9.22 -2.67
C TYR A 319 7.20 -8.20 -3.56
N LEU A 320 8.49 -7.95 -3.32
CA LEU A 320 9.23 -6.96 -4.10
C LEU A 320 9.42 -7.34 -5.58
N ASN A 321 9.34 -8.62 -5.96
CA ASN A 321 9.53 -9.01 -7.36
C ASN A 321 8.23 -9.20 -8.14
N ASN A 322 7.08 -9.30 -7.47
CA ASN A 322 5.80 -9.57 -8.15
C ASN A 322 4.73 -8.50 -7.91
N THR A 323 4.92 -7.58 -6.98
CA THR A 323 3.97 -6.50 -6.68
C THR A 323 4.64 -5.12 -6.80
N GLY A 324 3.85 -4.07 -6.60
CA GLY A 324 4.32 -2.69 -6.49
C GLY A 324 5.09 -2.40 -5.20
N GLY A 325 5.19 -3.35 -4.27
CA GLY A 325 5.91 -3.17 -3.00
C GLY A 325 5.32 -3.97 -1.86
N CYS A 326 5.82 -3.69 -0.65
CA CYS A 326 5.19 -4.20 0.57
C CYS A 326 5.46 -3.29 1.77
N ASP A 327 4.55 -3.36 2.75
CA ASP A 327 4.61 -2.61 4.00
C ASP A 327 4.58 -3.59 5.19
N PHE A 328 5.70 -3.71 5.90
CA PHE A 328 5.81 -4.64 7.04
C PHE A 328 4.94 -4.16 8.22
N TRP A 329 4.11 -5.04 8.77
CA TRP A 329 3.34 -4.80 9.98
C TRP A 329 4.09 -5.34 11.20
N THR A 330 4.66 -4.51 12.08
CA THR A 330 4.66 -3.04 12.13
C THR A 330 6.05 -2.48 12.49
N TYR A 331 6.24 -1.16 12.46
CA TYR A 331 7.55 -0.56 12.69
C TYR A 331 8.13 -0.85 14.08
N LYS A 332 7.35 -0.62 15.16
CA LYS A 332 7.86 -0.75 16.54
C LYS A 332 6.78 -0.98 17.59
N PHE A 333 7.22 -1.53 18.72
CA PHE A 333 6.44 -1.72 19.94
C PHE A 333 6.91 -0.81 21.07
N LEU A 334 5.99 -0.42 21.96
CA LEU A 334 6.30 0.44 23.11
C LEU A 334 7.17 -0.30 24.12
N HIS A 335 6.75 -1.53 24.46
CA HIS A 335 7.43 -2.37 25.42
C HIS A 335 8.18 -3.50 24.73
N GLY A 336 9.44 -3.69 25.12
CA GLY A 336 10.26 -4.78 24.62
C GLY A 336 10.48 -4.77 23.11
N LYS A 337 10.61 -5.96 22.55
CA LYS A 337 10.84 -6.25 21.13
C LYS A 337 9.69 -7.15 20.73
N GLY A 338 8.72 -6.66 19.94
CA GLY A 338 7.48 -7.36 19.57
C GLY A 338 7.65 -8.66 18.75
N GLY A 339 8.82 -9.30 18.85
CA GLY A 339 9.18 -10.51 18.12
C GLY A 339 9.08 -10.29 16.62
N ASP A 340 8.40 -11.23 15.96
CA ASP A 340 8.29 -11.28 14.50
C ASP A 340 7.29 -10.26 13.92
N TRP A 341 6.70 -9.44 14.79
CA TRP A 341 5.89 -8.26 14.45
C TRP A 341 6.69 -6.95 14.45
N ASP A 342 7.92 -6.91 14.97
CA ASP A 342 8.70 -5.67 15.11
C ASP A 342 9.75 -5.57 14.01
N PHE A 343 9.55 -4.64 13.07
CA PHE A 343 10.46 -4.44 11.93
C PHE A 343 11.90 -4.17 12.36
N ARG A 344 12.11 -3.47 13.48
CA ARG A 344 13.46 -3.18 13.99
C ARG A 344 14.18 -4.48 14.33
N VAL A 345 13.48 -5.41 14.96
CA VAL A 345 14.00 -6.74 15.35
C VAL A 345 14.31 -7.56 14.11
N GLU A 346 13.37 -7.63 13.17
CA GLU A 346 13.54 -8.36 11.91
C GLU A 346 14.73 -7.81 11.08
N ASN A 347 14.95 -6.50 11.13
CA ASN A 347 16.08 -5.86 10.47
C ASN A 347 17.41 -6.13 11.21
N GLU A 348 17.45 -5.96 12.53
CA GLU A 348 18.61 -6.28 13.39
C GLU A 348 19.09 -7.72 13.17
N ASP A 349 18.14 -8.66 13.08
CA ASP A 349 18.39 -10.08 12.88
C ASP A 349 18.70 -10.47 11.42
N LYS A 350 18.64 -9.51 10.50
CA LYS A 350 18.89 -9.66 9.05
C LYS A 350 17.94 -10.64 8.38
N ILE A 351 16.68 -10.63 8.80
CA ILE A 351 15.61 -11.44 8.22
C ILE A 351 14.88 -10.65 7.15
N VAL A 352 14.45 -9.44 7.48
CA VAL A 352 13.85 -8.48 6.54
C VAL A 352 14.88 -7.41 6.22
N GLN A 353 15.26 -7.30 4.95
CA GLN A 353 16.21 -6.32 4.46
C GLN A 353 15.69 -5.73 3.15
N TYR A 354 15.47 -4.41 3.14
CA TYR A 354 15.15 -3.71 1.90
C TYR A 354 16.42 -3.33 1.13
N PRO A 355 16.33 -3.23 -0.22
CA PRO A 355 17.46 -2.83 -1.04
C PRO A 355 17.95 -1.43 -0.67
N LYS A 356 19.21 -1.31 -0.25
CA LYS A 356 19.85 -0.01 0.01
C LYS A 356 20.38 0.67 -1.25
N HIS A 357 20.59 -0.11 -2.30
CA HIS A 357 21.10 0.36 -3.58
C HIS A 357 20.26 -0.23 -4.71
N LEU A 358 19.90 0.63 -5.66
CA LEU A 358 19.19 0.23 -6.86
C LEU A 358 20.17 -0.06 -8.01
N PRO A 359 19.73 -0.80 -9.04
CA PRO A 359 20.51 -0.96 -10.26
C PRO A 359 20.94 0.39 -10.85
N LYS A 360 22.16 0.48 -11.36
CA LYS A 360 22.63 1.70 -12.03
C LYS A 360 21.86 1.91 -13.33
N ALA A 361 21.43 3.14 -13.57
CA ALA A 361 20.83 3.54 -14.83
C ALA A 361 21.85 3.38 -15.99
N SER A 362 21.49 2.61 -17.02
CA SER A 362 22.22 2.57 -18.29
C SER A 362 21.56 3.54 -19.28
N GLY A 363 22.34 4.44 -19.89
CA GLY A 363 21.80 5.35 -20.91
C GLY A 363 21.37 4.63 -22.19
N SER A 364 21.99 3.49 -22.51
CA SER A 364 21.67 2.69 -23.70
C SER A 364 20.82 1.48 -23.37
N MET A 365 19.84 1.19 -24.22
CA MET A 365 19.02 -0.03 -24.15
C MET A 365 19.89 -1.29 -24.31
N PRO A 366 19.83 -2.26 -23.39
CA PRO A 366 20.60 -3.50 -23.49
C PRO A 366 20.28 -4.29 -24.76
N CYS A 367 21.29 -4.97 -25.33
CA CYS A 367 21.14 -5.74 -26.57
C CYS A 367 20.01 -6.78 -26.50
N LYS A 368 19.84 -7.47 -25.36
CA LYS A 368 18.75 -8.43 -25.16
C LYS A 368 17.37 -7.78 -25.26
N LEU A 369 17.20 -6.61 -24.66
CA LEU A 369 15.94 -5.85 -24.72
C LEU A 369 15.70 -5.27 -26.12
N SER A 370 16.74 -4.78 -26.79
CA SER A 370 16.66 -4.30 -28.18
C SER A 370 16.25 -5.42 -29.15
N LYS A 371 16.74 -6.65 -28.97
CA LYS A 371 16.30 -7.81 -29.76
C LYS A 371 14.81 -8.10 -29.56
N ARG A 372 14.32 -8.07 -28.31
CA ARG A 372 12.90 -8.25 -28.00
C ARG A 372 12.03 -7.15 -28.61
N ARG A 373 12.49 -5.89 -28.58
CA ARG A 373 11.80 -4.76 -29.21
C ARG A 373 11.53 -5.03 -30.69
N LYS A 374 12.56 -5.45 -31.45
CA LYS A 374 12.42 -5.78 -32.88
C LYS A 374 11.43 -6.93 -33.10
N GLN A 375 11.57 -8.01 -32.34
CA GLN A 375 10.70 -9.19 -32.46
C GLN A 375 9.23 -8.88 -32.17
N ASN A 376 8.96 -8.18 -31.07
CA ASN A 376 7.59 -7.83 -30.69
C ASN A 376 6.97 -6.83 -31.68
N TYR A 377 7.74 -5.84 -32.15
CA TYR A 377 7.25 -4.90 -33.16
C TYR A 377 6.89 -5.59 -34.48
N SER A 378 7.76 -6.46 -34.99
CA SER A 378 7.45 -7.23 -36.21
C SER A 378 6.24 -8.13 -36.03
N GLY A 379 6.09 -8.76 -34.85
CA GLY A 379 4.91 -9.56 -34.52
C GLY A 379 3.62 -8.75 -34.46
N HIS A 380 3.67 -7.56 -33.87
CA HIS A 380 2.55 -6.61 -33.79
C HIS A 380 2.08 -6.18 -35.19
N CYS A 381 3.00 -5.71 -36.04
CA CYS A 381 2.66 -5.30 -37.41
C CYS A 381 2.08 -6.48 -38.19
N TYR A 382 2.74 -7.65 -38.14
CA TYR A 382 2.24 -8.84 -38.82
C TYR A 382 0.82 -9.21 -38.38
N TYR A 383 0.55 -9.24 -37.07
CA TYR A 383 -0.78 -9.58 -36.54
C TYR A 383 -1.86 -8.64 -37.07
N TRP A 384 -1.65 -7.32 -36.96
CA TRP A 384 -2.68 -6.34 -37.32
C TRP A 384 -2.83 -6.18 -38.83
N ASP A 385 -1.73 -6.12 -39.59
CA ASP A 385 -1.79 -6.00 -41.05
C ASP A 385 -2.38 -7.24 -41.72
N HIS A 386 -2.18 -8.45 -41.16
CA HIS A 386 -2.60 -9.70 -41.83
C HIS A 386 -3.92 -10.26 -41.30
N LEU A 387 -4.18 -10.16 -40.00
CA LEU A 387 -5.41 -10.73 -39.41
C LEU A 387 -6.55 -9.72 -39.35
N HIS A 388 -6.25 -8.42 -39.45
CA HIS A 388 -7.22 -7.33 -39.40
C HIS A 388 -6.91 -6.25 -40.47
N PRO A 389 -6.79 -6.61 -41.75
CA PRO A 389 -6.25 -5.74 -42.80
C PRO A 389 -7.04 -4.44 -43.05
N ASP A 390 -8.30 -4.39 -42.62
CA ASP A 390 -9.16 -3.22 -42.80
C ASP A 390 -8.96 -2.14 -41.73
N GLY A 391 -8.14 -2.41 -40.70
CA GLY A 391 -7.87 -1.46 -39.63
C GLY A 391 -6.98 -0.30 -40.04
N GLN A 392 -7.16 0.83 -39.36
CA GLN A 392 -6.30 2.01 -39.52
C GLN A 392 -5.26 2.00 -38.40
N TYR A 393 -4.01 1.70 -38.76
CA TYR A 393 -2.92 1.54 -37.81
C TYR A 393 -1.87 2.65 -37.90
N GLN A 394 -1.25 2.95 -36.76
CA GLN A 394 -0.11 3.83 -36.63
C GLN A 394 0.99 3.07 -35.89
N HIS A 395 1.52 1.99 -36.49
CA HIS A 395 2.49 1.08 -35.87
C HIS A 395 3.70 1.76 -35.22
N GLU A 396 4.14 2.91 -35.73
CA GLU A 396 5.20 3.69 -35.08
C GLU A 396 4.88 4.10 -33.63
N LEU A 397 3.60 4.26 -33.26
CA LEU A 397 3.17 4.47 -31.88
C LEU A 397 3.60 3.32 -30.95
N TYR A 398 3.58 2.08 -31.45
CA TYR A 398 4.09 0.92 -30.70
C TYR A 398 5.57 1.08 -30.35
N LEU A 399 6.39 1.47 -31.34
CA LEU A 399 7.82 1.71 -31.11
C LEU A 399 8.05 2.90 -30.18
N GLN A 400 7.25 3.97 -30.29
CA GLN A 400 7.31 5.12 -29.40
C GLN A 400 7.00 4.71 -27.96
N GLY A 401 5.93 3.96 -27.74
CA GLY A 401 5.56 3.44 -26.42
C GLY A 401 6.65 2.56 -25.82
N TRP A 402 7.18 1.61 -26.58
CA TRP A 402 8.30 0.78 -26.12
C TRP A 402 9.50 1.62 -25.68
N ASN A 403 9.92 2.57 -26.52
CA ASN A 403 11.07 3.42 -26.23
C ASN A 403 10.80 4.33 -25.02
N GLN A 404 9.57 4.82 -24.86
CA GLN A 404 9.19 5.62 -23.70
C GLN A 404 9.28 4.80 -22.41
N ALA A 405 8.78 3.56 -22.39
CA ALA A 405 8.89 2.70 -21.22
C ALA A 405 10.35 2.47 -20.79
N TRP A 406 11.26 2.19 -21.73
CA TRP A 406 12.68 2.11 -21.41
C TRP A 406 13.24 3.43 -20.87
N SER A 407 12.92 4.55 -21.52
CA SER A 407 13.35 5.88 -21.07
C SER A 407 12.84 6.19 -19.66
N ASP A 408 11.59 5.85 -19.36
CA ASP A 408 11.00 6.06 -18.05
C ASP A 408 11.66 5.20 -16.99
N HIS A 409 11.91 3.92 -17.26
CA HIS A 409 12.70 3.06 -16.37
C HIS A 409 14.05 3.70 -16.00
N VAL A 410 14.79 4.18 -17.00
CA VAL A 410 16.07 4.87 -16.79
C VAL A 410 15.89 6.16 -15.99
N ASN A 411 14.82 6.92 -16.23
CA ASN A 411 14.54 8.15 -15.51
C ASN A 411 14.17 7.91 -14.05
N PHE A 412 13.36 6.89 -13.72
CA PHE A 412 13.11 6.48 -12.33
C PHE A 412 14.42 6.13 -11.63
N LEU A 413 15.29 5.33 -12.26
CA LEU A 413 16.58 4.95 -11.66
C LEU A 413 17.50 6.16 -11.40
N LYS A 414 17.50 7.15 -12.31
CA LYS A 414 18.24 8.41 -12.11
C LYS A 414 17.72 9.22 -10.91
N HIS A 415 16.45 9.07 -10.56
CA HIS A 415 15.83 9.66 -9.36
C HIS A 415 15.93 8.75 -8.13
N GLY A 416 16.75 7.70 -8.18
CA GLY A 416 16.93 6.79 -7.04
C GLY A 416 15.70 5.93 -6.75
N ALA A 417 14.88 5.65 -7.77
CA ALA A 417 13.66 4.85 -7.64
C ALA A 417 13.60 3.72 -8.68
N LEU A 418 12.96 2.62 -8.31
CA LEU A 418 12.56 1.57 -9.24
C LEU A 418 11.06 1.71 -9.49
N ILE A 419 10.58 1.54 -10.72
CA ILE A 419 9.13 1.61 -11.00
C ILE A 419 8.38 0.46 -10.31
N GLY A 420 7.30 0.78 -9.61
CA GLY A 420 6.42 -0.15 -8.89
C GLY A 420 5.08 -0.38 -9.58
N PHE A 421 4.52 0.66 -10.21
CA PHE A 421 3.21 0.61 -10.86
C PHE A 421 3.28 0.92 -12.37
N PRO A 422 3.89 0.05 -13.17
CA PRO A 422 4.13 0.31 -14.60
C PRO A 422 2.84 0.48 -15.41
N ARG A 423 1.76 -0.24 -15.09
CA ARG A 423 0.46 -0.07 -15.77
C ARG A 423 -0.19 1.27 -15.45
N GLY A 424 -0.26 1.64 -14.16
CA GLY A 424 -0.72 2.98 -13.77
C GLY A 424 0.09 4.10 -14.43
N TRP A 425 1.41 3.91 -14.55
CA TRP A 425 2.28 4.86 -15.25
C TRP A 425 2.02 4.91 -16.76
N THR A 426 1.78 3.77 -17.41
CA THR A 426 1.38 3.71 -18.83
C THR A 426 0.10 4.51 -19.07
N ILE A 427 -0.94 4.37 -18.24
CA ILE A 427 -2.19 5.13 -18.38
C ILE A 427 -1.92 6.64 -18.25
N LYS A 428 -1.08 7.05 -17.30
CA LYS A 428 -0.66 8.46 -17.20
C LYS A 428 -0.01 8.95 -18.51
N ARG A 429 0.92 8.18 -19.08
CA ARG A 429 1.59 8.51 -20.34
C ARG A 429 0.63 8.59 -21.52
N MET A 430 -0.39 7.74 -21.55
CA MET A 430 -1.39 7.74 -22.62
C MET A 430 -2.19 9.04 -22.70
N SER A 431 -2.36 9.76 -21.59
CA SER A 431 -3.08 11.05 -21.59
C SER A 431 -2.45 12.12 -22.49
N GLU A 432 -1.17 11.95 -22.88
CA GLU A 432 -0.45 12.85 -23.79
C GLU A 432 -0.61 12.46 -25.27
N ILE A 433 -1.18 11.29 -25.58
CA ILE A 433 -1.24 10.74 -26.94
C ILE A 433 -2.60 11.01 -27.57
N GLN A 434 -2.64 11.95 -28.52
CA GLN A 434 -3.85 12.28 -29.27
C GLN A 434 -3.92 11.48 -30.58
N SER A 435 -4.35 10.23 -30.50
CA SER A 435 -4.57 9.37 -31.67
C SER A 435 -5.67 8.34 -31.39
N GLN A 436 -6.46 8.00 -32.41
CA GLN A 436 -7.41 6.88 -32.33
C GLN A 436 -6.69 5.54 -32.18
N SER A 437 -5.42 5.47 -32.58
CA SER A 437 -4.54 4.30 -32.43
C SER A 437 -3.64 4.40 -31.19
N ALA A 438 -3.96 5.25 -30.20
CA ALA A 438 -3.17 5.41 -28.96
C ALA A 438 -3.01 4.09 -28.16
N TRP A 439 -3.89 3.11 -28.38
CA TRP A 439 -3.75 1.78 -27.82
C TRP A 439 -2.47 1.07 -28.31
N GLU A 440 -1.96 1.35 -29.51
CA GLU A 440 -0.70 0.77 -29.99
C GLU A 440 0.49 1.25 -29.16
N TYR A 441 0.46 2.51 -28.73
CA TYR A 441 1.44 3.09 -27.81
C TYR A 441 1.41 2.39 -26.44
N ARG A 442 0.19 2.16 -25.90
CA ARG A 442 0.00 1.39 -24.65
C ARG A 442 0.59 0.00 -24.77
N ASP A 443 0.30 -0.70 -25.86
CA ASP A 443 0.75 -2.07 -26.09
C ASP A 443 2.28 -2.13 -26.21
N GLY A 444 2.89 -1.15 -26.88
CA GLY A 444 4.35 -0.99 -26.93
C GLY A 444 4.98 -0.79 -25.54
N MET A 445 4.39 0.07 -24.70
CA MET A 445 4.84 0.27 -23.31
C MET A 445 4.73 -1.03 -22.51
N ASN A 446 3.57 -1.69 -22.54
CA ASN A 446 3.29 -2.91 -21.78
C ASN A 446 4.18 -4.09 -22.21
N ALA A 447 4.49 -4.21 -23.50
CA ALA A 447 5.41 -5.21 -24.01
C ALA A 447 6.86 -4.95 -23.56
N CYS A 448 7.27 -3.68 -23.46
CA CYS A 448 8.56 -3.31 -22.88
C CYS A 448 8.61 -3.62 -21.38
N TRP A 449 7.58 -3.28 -20.59
CA TRP A 449 7.49 -3.60 -19.16
C TRP A 449 7.60 -5.11 -18.91
N THR A 450 6.79 -5.90 -19.63
CA THR A 450 6.83 -7.37 -19.59
C THR A 450 8.22 -7.90 -19.95
N SER A 451 8.84 -7.33 -20.99
CA SER A 451 10.18 -7.75 -21.40
C SER A 451 11.24 -7.41 -20.35
N MET A 452 11.11 -6.28 -19.67
CA MET A 452 12.04 -5.88 -18.61
C MET A 452 11.87 -6.72 -17.35
N ASP A 453 10.64 -7.05 -16.94
CA ASP A 453 10.37 -7.98 -15.84
C ASP A 453 11.03 -9.35 -16.09
N GLN A 454 10.75 -9.95 -17.25
CA GLN A 454 11.27 -11.27 -17.62
C GLN A 454 12.80 -11.32 -17.71
N LEU A 455 13.44 -10.20 -18.07
CA LEU A 455 14.90 -10.07 -18.11
C LEU A 455 15.51 -9.65 -16.76
N GLY A 456 14.68 -9.38 -15.74
CA GLY A 456 15.11 -9.04 -14.38
C GLY A 456 15.45 -7.57 -14.15
N TYR A 457 15.14 -6.67 -15.09
CA TYR A 457 15.44 -5.23 -14.94
C TYR A 457 14.51 -4.53 -13.94
N LEU A 458 13.34 -5.10 -13.65
CA LEU A 458 12.37 -4.57 -12.68
C LEU A 458 12.47 -5.24 -11.29
N LYS A 459 13.46 -6.10 -11.09
CA LYS A 459 13.68 -6.82 -9.83
C LYS A 459 14.59 -6.02 -8.91
N CYS A 460 14.32 -6.15 -7.62
CA CYS A 460 15.25 -5.70 -6.59
C CYS A 460 16.45 -6.67 -6.56
N ALA A 461 17.66 -6.12 -6.48
CA ALA A 461 18.91 -6.89 -6.49
C ALA A 461 19.21 -7.55 -5.14
#